data_AF-A0A2N5FDC4-F1
#
_entry.id   AF-A0A2N5FDC4-F1
#
_cell.length_a   1.000
_cell.length_b   1.000
_cell.length_c   1.000
_cell.angle_alpha   90.00
_cell.angle_beta   90.00
_cell.angle_gamma   90.00
#
_symmetry.space_group_name_H-M   'P 1'
#
loop_
_entity.id
_entity.type
_entity.pdbx_description
1 polymer ?
#
loop_
_entity_poly.entity_id
_entity_poly.type
_entity_poly.pdbx_seq_one_letter_code
_entity_poly.pdbx_strand_id
1 'polypeptide(L)' 'MKNNNKIALFVSLIVLVGFPILFLFISMFTGQWGYLAWSIPPSFVAGFTGLMITLNQIKERNGA' A
#
# COMPACT_ATOMS: atom_id res chain seq x y z
N MET A 1 -15.69 -3.56 14.99
CA MET A 1 -15.28 -2.87 13.72
C MET A 1 -14.13 -1.86 13.87
N LYS A 2 -13.87 -1.22 15.03
CA LYS A 2 -12.75 -0.25 15.21
C LYS A 2 -11.36 -0.84 14.88
N ASN A 3 -11.17 -2.15 15.08
CA ASN A 3 -9.91 -2.84 14.80
C ASN A 3 -9.74 -3.15 13.31
N ASN A 4 -10.82 -3.35 12.57
CA ASN A 4 -10.77 -3.72 11.14
C ASN A 4 -10.20 -2.57 10.31
N ASN A 5 -10.55 -1.32 10.61
CA ASN A 5 -10.02 -0.16 9.87
C ASN A 5 -8.53 0.07 10.16
N LYS A 6 -8.07 -0.17 11.39
CA LYS A 6 -6.63 -0.11 11.71
C LYS A 6 -5.84 -1.19 10.96
N ILE A 7 -6.37 -2.41 10.89
CA ILE A 7 -5.77 -3.49 10.12
C ILE A 7 -5.78 -3.15 8.62
N ALA A 8 -6.88 -2.63 8.08
CA ALA A 8 -6.97 -2.24 6.67
C ALA A 8 -6.00 -1.11 6.30
N LEU A 9 -5.81 -0.09 7.17
CA LEU A 9 -4.77 0.92 7.00
C LEU A 9 -3.36 0.30 7.00
N PHE A 10 -3.10 -0.59 7.96
CA PHE A 10 -1.80 -1.25 8.07
C PHE A 10 -1.49 -2.11 6.84
N VAL A 11 -2.44 -2.91 6.38
CA VAL A 11 -2.31 -3.72 5.16
C VAL A 11 -2.11 -2.84 3.92
N SER A 12 -2.89 -1.77 3.78
CA SER A 12 -2.75 -0.83 2.66
C SER A 12 -1.36 -0.19 2.63
N LEU A 13 -0.84 0.18 3.79
CA LEU A 13 0.51 0.75 3.92
C LEU A 13 1.61 -0.27 3.61
N ILE A 14 1.44 -1.52 4.06
CA ILE A 14 2.34 -2.64 3.72
C ILE A 14 2.34 -2.89 2.23
N VAL A 15 1.18 -2.89 1.56
CA VAL A 15 1.15 -3.09 0.11
C VAL A 15 1.81 -1.92 -0.62
N LEU A 16 1.53 -0.69 -0.17
CA LEU A 16 2.07 0.52 -0.77
C LEU A 16 3.61 0.57 -0.70
N VAL A 17 4.20 0.15 0.42
CA VAL A 17 5.64 0.30 0.69
C VAL A 17 6.41 -1.03 0.60
N GLY A 18 5.81 -2.11 1.06
CA GLY A 18 6.43 -3.44 1.09
C GLY A 18 6.68 -4.03 -0.30
N PHE A 19 5.77 -3.84 -1.26
CA PHE A 19 6.01 -4.27 -2.64
C PHE A 19 7.20 -3.54 -3.28
N PRO A 20 7.27 -2.19 -3.26
CA PRO A 20 8.45 -1.47 -3.74
C PRO A 20 9.74 -1.87 -3.03
N ILE A 21 9.72 -2.10 -1.71
CA ILE A 21 10.90 -2.56 -0.98
C ILE A 21 11.35 -3.94 -1.46
N LEU A 22 10.43 -4.88 -1.64
CA LEU A 22 10.74 -6.22 -2.13
C LEU A 22 11.34 -6.17 -3.54
N PHE A 23 10.73 -5.40 -4.44
CA PHE A 23 11.23 -5.22 -5.80
C PHE A 23 12.51 -4.39 -5.86
N LEU A 24 12.79 -3.54 -4.88
CA LEU A 24 14.07 -2.85 -4.72
C LEU A 24 15.19 -3.85 -4.45
N PHE A 25 14.99 -4.81 -3.53
CA PHE A 25 15.97 -5.87 -3.32
C PHE A 25 16.19 -6.70 -4.60
N ILE A 26 15.12 -7.13 -5.27
CA ILE A 26 15.22 -7.86 -6.55
C ILE A 26 16.00 -7.04 -7.59
N SER A 27 15.70 -5.75 -7.71
CA SER A 27 16.38 -4.83 -8.60
C SER A 27 17.87 -4.70 -8.29
N MET A 28 18.25 -4.66 -7.01
CA MET A 28 19.65 -4.61 -6.60
C MET A 28 20.39 -5.92 -6.92
N PHE A 29 19.76 -7.07 -6.68
CA PHE A 29 20.37 -8.38 -6.97
C PHE A 29 20.50 -8.65 -8.47
N THR A 30 19.53 -8.21 -9.28
CA THR A 30 19.52 -8.44 -10.74
C THR A 30 20.21 -7.33 -11.53
N GLY A 31 20.47 -6.18 -10.92
CA GLY A 31 20.91 -4.96 -11.62
C GLY A 31 19.83 -4.32 -12.50
N GLN A 32 18.61 -4.85 -12.53
CA GLN A 32 17.54 -4.40 -13.40
C GLN A 32 16.54 -3.51 -12.64
N TRP A 33 16.72 -2.19 -12.76
CA TRP A 33 15.84 -1.16 -12.18
C TRP A 33 14.41 -1.18 -12.70
N GLY A 34 14.16 -1.88 -13.81
CA GLY A 34 12.82 -2.10 -14.35
C GLY A 34 11.88 -2.79 -13.35
N TYR A 35 12.39 -3.69 -12.52
CA TYR A 35 11.60 -4.36 -11.49
C TYR A 35 11.03 -3.37 -10.47
N LEU A 36 11.86 -2.43 -10.00
CA LEU A 36 11.40 -1.38 -9.09
C LEU A 36 10.40 -0.46 -9.79
N ALA A 37 10.72 0.03 -10.98
CA ALA A 37 9.85 0.95 -11.73
C ALA A 37 8.47 0.35 -12.03
N TRP A 38 8.41 -0.92 -12.43
CA TRP A 38 7.15 -1.62 -12.71
C TRP A 38 6.35 -1.97 -11.46
N SER A 39 6.98 -2.06 -10.28
CA SER A 39 6.27 -2.31 -9.03
C SER A 39 5.49 -1.09 -8.51
N ILE A 40 5.92 0.13 -8.86
CA ILE A 40 5.38 1.38 -8.33
C ILE A 40 3.90 1.58 -8.74
N PRO A 41 3.50 1.51 -10.02
CA PRO A 41 2.10 1.71 -10.38
C PRO A 41 1.11 0.75 -9.71
N PRO A 42 1.30 -0.59 -9.71
CA PRO A 42 0.36 -1.50 -9.08
C PRO A 42 0.37 -1.40 -7.55
N SER A 43 1.53 -1.19 -6.90
CA SER A 43 1.56 -1.00 -5.44
C SER A 43 0.88 0.30 -5.02
N PHE A 44 1.06 1.36 -5.81
CA PHE A 44 0.42 2.64 -5.59
C PHE A 44 -1.08 2.52 -5.78
N VAL A 45 -1.56 1.95 -6.89
CA VAL A 45 -3.00 1.78 -7.13
C VAL A 45 -3.64 0.93 -6.03
N ALA A 46 -3.07 -0.22 -5.68
CA ALA A 46 -3.65 -1.10 -4.65
C ALA A 46 -3.59 -0.47 -3.25
N GLY A 47 -2.41 -0.03 -2.83
CA GLY A 47 -2.19 0.53 -1.49
C GLY A 47 -2.89 1.87 -1.27
N PHE A 48 -2.82 2.78 -2.24
CA PHE A 48 -3.47 4.10 -2.13
C PHE A 48 -4.99 4.00 -2.16
N THR A 49 -5.55 3.13 -3.02
CA THR A 49 -7.01 2.92 -3.07
C THR A 49 -7.52 2.33 -1.76
N GLY A 50 -6.85 1.31 -1.22
CA GLY A 50 -7.20 0.72 0.08
C GLY A 50 -7.12 1.73 1.23
N LEU A 51 -6.10 2.59 1.20
CA LEU A 51 -5.90 3.65 2.18
C LEU A 51 -7.01 4.72 2.09
N MET A 52 -7.33 5.20 0.89
CA MET A 52 -8.44 6.15 0.65
C MET A 52 -9.78 5.63 1.15
N ILE A 53 -10.14 4.39 0.80
CA ILE A 53 -11.40 3.77 1.23
C ILE A 53 -11.45 3.68 2.75
N THR A 54 -10.36 3.22 3.37
CA THR A 54 -10.31 3.04 4.83
C THR A 54 -10.38 4.40 5.55
N LEU A 55 -9.72 5.43 5.03
CA LEU A 55 -9.83 6.79 5.57
C LEU A 55 -11.25 7.34 5.44
N ASN A 56 -11.92 7.11 4.31
CA ASN A 56 -13.31 7.56 4.12
C ASN A 56 -14.25 6.87 5.12
N GLN A 57 -14.09 5.56 5.32
CA GLN A 57 -14.86 4.79 6.31
C GLN A 57 -14.61 5.27 7.75
N ILE A 58 -13.38 5.67 8.09
CA ILE A 58 -13.07 6.24 9.41
C ILE A 58 -13.73 7.62 9.57
N LYS A 59 -13.70 8.45 8.52
CA LYS A 59 -14.33 9.78 8.52
C LYS A 59 -15.85 9.68 8.71
N GLU A 60 -16.53 8.84 7.93
CA GLU A 60 -17.97 8.61 8.07
C GLU A 60 -18.35 8.07 9.46
N ARG A 61 -17.48 7.25 10.06
CA ARG A 61 -17.71 6.67 11.39
C ARG A 61 -17.46 7.64 12.56
N ASN A 62 -16.60 8.64 12.39
CA ASN A 62 -16.25 9.61 13.44
C ASN A 62 -17.01 10.94 13.30
N GLY A 63 -17.66 11.19 12.15
CA GLY A 63 -18.45 12.38 11.85
C GLY A 63 -19.97 12.20 12.03
N ALA A 64 -20.41 11.14 12.71
CA ALA A 64 -21.79 10.89 13.13
C ALA A 64 -21.92 11.04 14.65
#